data_AF-A0A7S8WH41-F1
#
_entry.id   AF-A0A7S8WH41-F1
#
_cell.length_a   1.000
_cell.length_b   1.000
_cell.length_c   1.000
_cell.angle_alpha   90.00
_cell.angle_beta   90.00
_cell.angle_gamma   90.00
#
_symmetry.space_group_name_H-M   'P 1'
#
loop_
_entity.id
_entity.type
_entity.pdbx_description
1 polymer ?
#
loop_
_entity_poly.entity_id
_entity_poly.type
_entity_poly.pdbx_seq_one_letter_code
_entity_poly.pdbx_strand_id
1 'polypeptide(L)'
;MIYKKWNLHKIIYRLTQDGIQIELLKDSKFDSVTTGNTTLNTNGLTIKEGPSITKQGINAGSKQITNVADGINAKDAVNVDQLRSVTAK
;
A
#
# COMPACT_ATOMS: atom_id res chain seq x y z
N MET A 1 -3.60 -23.79 -34.22
CA MET A 1 -2.78 -22.64 -33.79
C MET A 1 -3.38 -22.07 -32.52
N ILE A 2 -2.62 -22.00 -31.41
CA ILE A 2 -3.10 -21.47 -30.13
C ILE A 2 -2.53 -20.06 -29.98
N TYR A 3 -3.36 -19.02 -30.02
CA TYR A 3 -2.92 -17.66 -29.73
C TYR A 3 -2.78 -17.49 -28.21
N LYS A 4 -1.54 -17.49 -27.70
CA LYS A 4 -1.25 -17.00 -26.34
C LYS A 4 -1.44 -15.48 -26.34
N LYS A 5 -2.55 -15.01 -25.76
CA LYS A 5 -2.78 -13.59 -25.47
C LYS A 5 -1.86 -13.18 -24.32
N TRP A 6 -0.78 -12.48 -24.63
CA TRP A 6 0.05 -11.83 -23.61
C TRP A 6 -0.70 -10.60 -23.10
N ASN A 7 -0.92 -10.51 -21.79
CA ASN A 7 -1.47 -9.32 -21.14
C ASN A 7 -0.39 -8.22 -21.06
N LEU A 8 0.04 -7.68 -22.20
CA LEU A 8 1.26 -6.86 -22.27
C LEU A 8 1.04 -5.34 -22.27
N HIS A 9 -0.19 -4.83 -22.39
CA HIS A 9 -0.38 -3.40 -22.63
C HIS A 9 -1.10 -2.72 -21.46
N LYS A 10 -0.32 -2.07 -20.59
CA LYS A 10 -0.84 -1.18 -19.53
C LYS A 10 -1.41 0.12 -20.11
N ILE A 11 -1.02 0.46 -21.34
CA ILE A 11 -1.38 1.68 -22.06
C ILE A 11 -2.16 1.30 -23.34
N ILE A 12 -3.27 2.00 -23.59
CA ILE A 12 -4.04 1.99 -24.83
C ILE A 12 -3.69 3.25 -25.63
N TYR A 13 -3.45 3.08 -26.93
CA TYR A 13 -3.29 4.17 -27.88
C TYR A 13 -4.43 4.13 -28.89
N ARG A 14 -5.09 5.26 -29.16
CA ARG A 14 -6.12 5.38 -30.20
C ARG A 14 -5.86 6.61 -31.05
N LEU A 15 -5.91 6.44 -32.37
CA LEU A 15 -5.98 7.57 -33.30
C LEU A 15 -7.44 8.00 -33.43
N THR A 16 -7.71 9.29 -33.23
CA THR A 16 -9.02 9.92 -33.37
C THR A 16 -8.94 11.09 -34.35
N GLN A 17 -10.08 11.65 -34.74
CA GLN A 17 -10.11 12.84 -35.62
C GLN A 17 -9.40 14.05 -34.98
N ASP A 18 -9.38 14.11 -33.64
CA ASP A 18 -8.79 15.21 -32.87
C ASP A 18 -7.34 14.95 -32.45
N GLY A 19 -6.76 13.78 -32.82
CA GLY A 19 -5.38 13.41 -32.52
C GLY A 19 -5.22 12.06 -31.83
N ILE A 20 -4.08 11.85 -31.18
CA ILE A 20 -3.76 10.60 -30.47
C ILE A 20 -4.28 10.68 -29.04
N GLN A 21 -5.12 9.72 -28.64
CA GLN A 21 -5.51 9.48 -27.26
C GLN A 21 -4.59 8.42 -26.63
N ILE A 22 -4.09 8.72 -25.43
CA ILE A 22 -3.26 7.82 -24.62
C ILE A 22 -3.98 7.59 -23.30
N GLU A 23 -4.25 6.33 -22.97
CA GLU A 23 -4.98 5.95 -21.76
C GLU A 23 -4.31 4.79 -21.05
N LEU A 24 -4.47 4.71 -19.73
CA LEU A 24 -4.15 3.51 -18.98
C LEU A 24 -5.36 2.57 -18.92
N LEU A 25 -5.09 1.27 -18.82
CA LEU A 25 -6.14 0.32 -18.48
C LEU A 25 -6.69 0.64 -17.08
N LYS A 26 -8.02 0.52 -16.92
CA LYS A 26 -8.70 0.64 -15.62
C LYS A 26 -8.01 -0.21 -14.54
N ASP A 27 -7.67 -1.45 -14.89
CA ASP A 27 -6.95 -2.40 -14.03
C ASP A 27 -5.51 -2.60 -14.54
N SER A 28 -4.68 -1.57 -14.38
CA SER A 28 -3.26 -1.64 -14.73
C SER A 28 -2.47 -2.40 -13.67
N LYS A 29 -1.65 -3.36 -14.09
CA LYS A 29 -0.74 -4.11 -13.20
C LYS A 29 0.65 -3.49 -13.22
N PHE A 30 1.21 -3.19 -12.05
CA PHE A 30 2.56 -2.67 -11.91
C PHE A 30 3.39 -3.62 -11.05
N ASP A 31 4.68 -3.78 -11.37
CA ASP A 31 5.60 -4.52 -10.50
C ASP A 31 6.05 -3.65 -9.32
N SER A 32 6.22 -2.35 -9.57
CA SER A 32 6.57 -1.34 -8.57
C SER A 32 6.02 0.04 -8.97
N VAL A 33 5.60 0.83 -7.98
CA VAL A 33 5.29 2.26 -8.09
C VAL A 33 6.09 2.98 -7.02
N THR A 34 6.87 3.98 -7.42
CA THR A 34 7.71 4.78 -6.50
C THR A 34 7.32 6.24 -6.59
N THR A 35 7.04 6.87 -5.46
CA THR A 35 6.69 8.29 -5.34
C THR A 35 7.54 8.93 -4.23
N GLY A 36 8.59 9.64 -4.63
CA GLY A 36 9.60 10.13 -3.69
C GLY A 36 10.22 8.99 -2.89
N ASN A 37 10.06 9.02 -1.56
CA ASN A 37 10.59 8.01 -0.65
C ASN A 37 9.68 6.77 -0.46
N THR A 38 8.50 6.76 -1.07
CA THR A 38 7.52 5.68 -0.91
C THR A 38 7.61 4.71 -2.08
N THR A 39 7.62 3.41 -1.79
CA THR A 39 7.54 2.35 -2.80
C THR A 39 6.41 1.38 -2.47
N LEU A 40 5.55 1.11 -3.45
CA LEU A 40 4.57 0.04 -3.44
C LEU A 40 4.97 -1.01 -4.47
N ASN A 41 5.20 -2.25 -4.05
CA ASN A 41 5.58 -3.35 -4.93
C ASN A 41 5.05 -4.69 -4.41
N THR A 42 5.52 -5.80 -5.01
CA THR A 42 5.09 -7.17 -4.67
C THR A 42 5.39 -7.62 -3.24
N ASN A 43 6.25 -6.90 -2.51
CA ASN A 43 6.54 -7.14 -1.10
C ASN A 43 5.61 -6.36 -0.15
N GLY A 44 5.02 -5.25 -0.61
CA GLY A 44 4.15 -4.37 0.18
C GLY A 44 4.44 -2.88 -0.05
N LEU A 45 4.19 -2.07 0.98
CA LEU A 45 4.42 -0.63 1.04
C LEU A 45 5.62 -0.32 1.95
N THR A 46 6.58 0.46 1.46
CA THR A 46 7.74 0.90 2.25
C THR A 46 7.96 2.39 2.08
N ILE A 47 8.29 3.09 3.17
CA ILE A 47 8.79 4.46 3.17
C ILE A 47 10.27 4.44 3.58
N LYS A 48 11.16 5.01 2.76
CA LYS A 48 12.61 5.08 3.08
C LYS A 48 12.83 5.79 4.42
N GLU A 49 13.65 5.20 5.29
CA GLU A 49 13.89 5.65 6.69
C GLU A 49 12.60 5.81 7.53
N GLY A 50 11.53 5.10 7.16
CA GLY A 50 10.21 5.25 7.76
C GLY A 50 9.48 3.92 7.97
N PRO A 51 8.16 3.98 8.18
CA PRO A 51 7.33 2.79 8.35
C PRO A 51 7.26 1.91 7.10
N SER A 52 6.91 0.64 7.30
CA SER A 52 6.60 -0.29 6.23
C SER A 52 5.45 -1.24 6.60
N ILE A 53 4.74 -1.72 5.58
CA ILE A 53 3.70 -2.75 5.65
C ILE A 53 4.05 -3.79 4.59
N THR A 54 4.43 -4.99 5.01
CA THR A 54 4.85 -6.06 4.12
C THR A 54 4.13 -7.36 4.46
N LYS A 55 4.37 -8.42 3.68
CA LYS A 55 3.88 -9.78 4.00
C LYS A 55 4.36 -10.30 5.37
N GLN A 56 5.44 -9.73 5.91
CA GLN A 56 5.97 -10.11 7.23
C GLN A 56 5.29 -9.35 8.39
N GLY A 57 4.48 -8.33 8.09
CA GLY A 57 3.77 -7.54 9.09
C GLY A 57 3.99 -6.04 8.92
N ILE A 58 3.85 -5.30 10.03
CA ILE A 58 3.95 -3.83 10.08
C ILE A 58 5.19 -3.46 10.90
N ASN A 59 6.04 -2.59 10.36
CA ASN A 59 7.14 -1.96 11.08
C ASN A 59 6.86 -0.46 11.18
N ALA A 60 6.82 0.09 12.40
CA ALA A 60 6.55 1.51 12.64
C ALA A 60 7.75 2.44 12.38
N GLY A 61 8.94 1.91 12.05
CA GLY A 61 10.12 2.73 11.72
C GLY A 61 10.58 3.63 12.86
N SER A 62 10.50 3.12 14.11
CA SER A 62 10.80 3.87 15.34
C SER A 62 9.99 5.16 15.49
N LYS A 63 8.76 5.20 14.95
CA LYS A 63 7.80 6.29 15.13
C LYS A 63 6.65 5.83 16.01
N GLN A 64 5.97 6.80 16.63
CA GLN A 64 4.75 6.54 17.38
C GLN A 64 3.62 6.14 16.43
N ILE A 65 2.82 5.17 16.85
CA ILE A 65 1.52 4.89 16.24
C ILE A 65 0.48 5.64 17.06
N THR A 66 -0.10 6.69 16.48
CA THR A 66 -1.06 7.58 17.15
C THR A 66 -2.50 7.25 16.73
N ASN A 67 -3.49 7.77 17.48
CA ASN A 67 -4.92 7.55 17.23
C ASN A 67 -5.33 6.07 17.22
N VAL A 68 -4.71 5.26 18.09
CA VAL A 68 -5.11 3.88 18.33
C VAL A 68 -6.29 3.88 19.29
N ALA A 69 -7.46 3.50 18.81
CA ALA A 69 -8.66 3.32 19.64
C ALA A 69 -8.43 2.22 20.69
N ASP A 70 -9.23 2.24 21.76
CA ASP A 70 -9.16 1.23 22.80
C ASP A 70 -9.35 -0.18 22.21
N GLY A 71 -8.41 -1.08 22.51
CA GLY A 71 -8.53 -2.48 22.14
C GLY A 71 -9.64 -3.16 22.94
N ILE A 72 -10.51 -3.90 22.26
CA ILE A 72 -11.66 -4.61 22.88
C ILE A 72 -11.45 -6.12 22.84
N ASN A 73 -10.90 -6.61 21.73
CA ASN A 73 -10.68 -8.03 21.50
C ASN A 73 -9.25 -8.45 21.88
N ALA A 74 -9.06 -9.76 22.10
CA ALA A 74 -7.80 -10.34 22.54
C ALA A 74 -6.59 -10.08 21.61
N LYS A 75 -6.81 -9.62 20.38
CA LYS A 75 -5.75 -9.35 19.38
C LYS A 75 -5.70 -7.89 18.93
N ASP A 76 -6.45 -7.01 19.59
CA ASP A 76 -6.40 -5.59 19.31
C ASP A 76 -5.15 -4.97 19.94
N ALA A 77 -4.65 -3.89 19.34
CA ALA A 77 -3.57 -3.12 19.94
C ALA A 77 -4.07 -2.40 21.20
N VAL A 78 -3.22 -2.34 22.23
CA VAL A 78 -3.48 -1.59 23.47
C VAL A 78 -2.84 -0.21 23.35
N ASN A 79 -3.60 0.85 23.66
CA ASN A 79 -3.07 2.21 23.71
C ASN A 79 -2.57 2.59 25.13
N VAL A 80 -1.93 3.76 25.25
CA VAL A 80 -1.33 4.21 26.52
C VAL A 80 -2.38 4.51 27.59
N ASP A 81 -3.59 4.93 27.21
CA ASP A 81 -4.66 5.26 28.17
C ASP A 81 -5.20 4.01 28.86
N GLN A 82 -5.35 2.91 28.12
CA GLN A 82 -5.68 1.60 28.69
C GLN A 82 -4.60 1.10 29.65
N LEU A 83 -3.31 1.25 29.30
CA LEU A 83 -2.20 0.88 30.19
C LEU A 83 -2.23 1.69 31.50
N ARG A 84 -2.38 3.01 31.41
CA ARG A 84 -2.42 3.91 32.58
C ARG A 84 -3.58 3.58 33.53
N SER A 85 -4.74 3.23 32.96
CA SER A 85 -5.93 2.85 33.73
C SER A 85 -5.73 1.60 34.59
N VAL A 86 -4.84 0.69 34.17
CA VAL A 86 -4.46 -0.50 34.96
C VAL A 86 -3.43 -0.16 36.05
N THR A 87 -2.47 0.72 35.76
CA THR A 87 -1.39 1.07 36.69
C THR A 87 -1.77 2.06 37.78
N ALA A 88 -2.91 2.74 37.65
CA ALA A 88 -3.41 3.71 38.63
C ALA A 88 -4.23 3.07 39.78
N LYS A 89 -4.28 1.73 39.84
CA LYS A 89 -4.89 0.94 40.93
C LYS A 89 -3.82 0.38 41.84
#